data_AF-A0A515EQX4-F1
#
_entry.id   AF-A0A515EQX4-F1
#
_cell.length_a   1.000
_cell.length_b   1.000
_cell.length_c   1.000
_cell.angle_alpha   90.00
_cell.angle_beta   90.00
_cell.angle_gamma   90.00
#
_symmetry.space_group_name_H-M   'P 1'
#
loop_
_entity.id
_entity.type
_entity.pdbx_description
1 polymer ?
#
loop_
_entity_poly.entity_id
_entity_poly.type
_entity_poly.pdbx_seq_one_letter_code
_entity_poly.pdbx_strand_id
1 'polypeptide(L)'
;MVRLLGKRLCCLIVGLFLTLAHGSESQQAQEVEALVKNAIAYVKANGKEAALREFVNPKGAFIKGDLYLFVYNAQGVALAHINDKMIGKNMLDLRDADGKLVIKTVLSLGNSKSGKGWQTYKWPNPVTKEVSVKRSYTERYEGLYISSGYYK
;
A
#
# COMPACT_ATOMS: atom_id res chain seq x y z
N MET A 1 -30.76 59.28 -25.36
CA MET A 1 -31.63 58.08 -25.28
C MET A 1 -30.78 56.85 -25.59
N VAL A 2 -30.62 55.96 -24.58
CA VAL A 2 -30.30 54.51 -24.62
C VAL A 2 -29.10 54.03 -25.47
N ARG A 3 -27.88 53.93 -24.92
CA ARG A 3 -27.20 52.77 -24.28
C ARG A 3 -26.90 51.55 -25.19
N LEU A 4 -25.61 51.40 -25.55
CA LEU A 4 -24.95 50.15 -25.96
C LEU A 4 -25.09 49.08 -24.87
N LEU A 5 -25.54 47.87 -25.21
CA LEU A 5 -25.30 46.68 -24.39
C LEU A 5 -24.87 45.50 -25.27
N GLY A 6 -23.64 45.04 -25.03
CA GLY A 6 -22.99 43.94 -25.75
C GLY A 6 -23.65 42.59 -25.52
N LYS A 7 -23.74 41.79 -26.58
CA LYS A 7 -24.10 40.38 -26.52
C LYS A 7 -22.84 39.59 -26.14
N ARG A 8 -22.88 39.04 -24.93
CA ARG A 8 -21.85 38.17 -24.36
C ARG A 8 -21.79 36.87 -25.15
N LEU A 9 -20.62 36.58 -25.71
CA LEU A 9 -20.24 35.28 -26.25
C LEU A 9 -20.09 34.31 -25.07
N CYS A 10 -21.05 33.41 -24.90
CA CYS A 10 -20.99 32.36 -23.89
C CYS A 10 -20.12 31.21 -24.45
N CYS A 11 -18.82 31.26 -24.19
CA CYS A 11 -17.94 30.10 -24.37
C CYS A 11 -18.31 29.05 -23.32
N LEU A 12 -19.05 28.04 -23.73
CA LEU A 12 -19.20 26.78 -22.99
C LEU A 12 -17.85 26.05 -23.02
N ILE A 13 -17.01 26.33 -22.01
CA ILE A 13 -15.87 25.48 -21.69
C ILE A 13 -16.45 24.23 -21.03
N VAL A 14 -16.57 23.15 -21.80
CA VAL A 14 -16.78 21.80 -21.26
C VAL A 14 -15.49 21.45 -20.53
N GLY A 15 -15.48 21.67 -19.22
CA GLY A 15 -14.40 21.25 -18.34
C GLY A 15 -14.31 19.73 -18.36
N LEU A 16 -13.30 19.20 -19.07
CA LEU A 16 -12.89 17.81 -18.97
C LEU A 16 -12.32 17.61 -17.56
N PHE A 17 -13.17 17.26 -16.61
CA PHE A 17 -12.72 16.76 -15.32
C PHE A 17 -12.01 15.43 -15.57
N LEU A 18 -10.68 15.47 -15.64
CA LEU A 18 -9.84 14.30 -15.42
C LEU A 18 -10.05 13.87 -13.97
N THR A 19 -11.08 13.06 -13.73
CA THR A 19 -11.17 12.32 -12.49
C THR A 19 -10.00 11.34 -12.47
N LEU A 20 -9.08 11.52 -11.53
CA LEU A 20 -8.08 10.49 -11.20
C LEU A 20 -8.88 9.27 -10.75
N ALA A 21 -9.09 8.33 -11.68
CA ALA A 21 -9.89 7.13 -11.47
C ALA A 21 -9.18 6.25 -10.45
N HIS A 22 -9.47 6.47 -9.17
CA HIS A 22 -9.23 5.46 -8.16
C HIS A 22 -10.24 4.34 -8.42
N GLY A 23 -9.74 3.12 -8.68
CA GLY A 23 -10.61 1.95 -8.82
C GLY A 23 -11.51 1.81 -7.59
N SER A 24 -12.65 1.13 -7.74
CA SER A 24 -13.53 0.87 -6.60
C SER A 24 -12.75 0.18 -5.46
N GLU A 25 -13.17 0.37 -4.20
CA GLU A 25 -12.48 -0.25 -3.05
C GLU A 25 -12.32 -1.77 -3.21
N SER A 26 -13.29 -2.42 -3.86
CA SER A 26 -13.23 -3.87 -4.18
C SER A 26 -12.10 -4.20 -5.16
N GLN A 27 -11.91 -3.39 -6.22
CA GLN A 27 -10.84 -3.58 -7.19
C GLN A 27 -9.47 -3.38 -6.55
N GLN A 28 -9.29 -2.30 -5.77
CA GLN A 28 -8.03 -2.05 -5.07
C GLN A 28 -7.71 -3.15 -4.05
N ALA A 29 -8.72 -3.68 -3.36
CA ALA A 29 -8.55 -4.80 -2.44
C ALA A 29 -8.09 -6.07 -3.17
N GLN A 30 -8.68 -6.36 -4.33
CA GLN A 30 -8.28 -7.50 -5.18
C GLN A 30 -6.85 -7.35 -5.71
N GLU A 31 -6.45 -6.15 -6.13
CA GLU A 31 -5.07 -5.87 -6.58
C GLU A 31 -4.05 -6.07 -5.46
N VAL A 32 -4.37 -5.62 -4.24
CA VAL A 32 -3.53 -5.83 -3.07
C VAL A 32 -3.38 -7.31 -2.73
N GLU A 33 -4.46 -8.08 -2.72
CA GLU A 33 -4.38 -9.53 -2.50
C GLU A 33 -3.58 -10.22 -3.60
N ALA A 34 -3.80 -9.84 -4.86
CA ALA A 34 -3.07 -10.40 -5.99
C ALA A 34 -1.57 -10.14 -5.86
N LEU A 35 -1.16 -8.94 -5.45
CA LEU A 35 0.25 -8.62 -5.22
C LEU A 35 0.87 -9.51 -4.14
N VAL A 36 0.18 -9.70 -3.00
CA VAL A 36 0.67 -10.54 -1.89
C VAL A 36 0.73 -12.01 -2.32
N LYS A 37 -0.27 -12.51 -3.05
CA LYS A 37 -0.28 -13.88 -3.59
C LYS A 37 0.86 -14.11 -4.59
N ASN A 38 1.10 -13.14 -5.48
CA ASN A 38 2.22 -13.18 -6.41
C ASN A 38 3.58 -13.16 -5.68
N ALA A 39 3.68 -12.40 -4.60
CA ALA A 39 4.88 -12.35 -3.77
C ALA A 39 5.16 -13.71 -3.12
N ILE A 40 4.13 -14.36 -2.57
CA ILE A 40 4.23 -15.72 -2.00
C ILE A 40 4.64 -16.73 -3.10
N ALA A 41 4.05 -16.65 -4.28
CA ALA A 41 4.44 -17.49 -5.42
C ALA A 41 5.91 -17.27 -5.82
N TYR A 42 6.37 -16.02 -5.78
CA TYR A 42 7.76 -15.69 -6.06
C TYR A 42 8.73 -16.23 -5.00
N VAL A 43 8.36 -16.19 -3.71
CA VAL A 43 9.13 -16.84 -2.63
C VAL A 43 9.23 -18.34 -2.87
N LYS A 44 8.12 -19.00 -3.25
CA LYS A 44 8.09 -20.44 -3.55
C LYS A 44 9.03 -20.83 -4.71
N ALA A 45 9.05 -20.01 -5.76
CA ALA A 45 9.81 -20.30 -6.96
C ALA A 45 11.31 -19.95 -6.86
N ASN A 46 11.65 -18.89 -6.12
CA ASN A 46 13.01 -18.31 -6.13
C ASN A 46 13.72 -18.35 -4.77
N GLY A 47 13.02 -18.77 -3.72
CA GLY A 47 13.52 -18.74 -2.35
C GLY A 47 13.45 -17.35 -1.71
N LYS A 48 13.55 -17.35 -0.37
CA LYS A 48 13.38 -16.15 0.47
C LYS A 48 14.36 -15.02 0.14
N GLU A 49 15.64 -15.31 -0.03
CA GLU A 49 16.66 -14.27 -0.23
C GLU A 49 16.48 -13.52 -1.55
N ALA A 50 16.26 -14.25 -2.65
CA ALA A 50 16.00 -13.65 -3.95
C ALA A 50 14.70 -12.83 -3.93
N ALA A 51 13.65 -13.36 -3.31
CA ALA A 51 12.39 -12.67 -3.16
C ALA A 51 12.52 -11.34 -2.40
N LEU A 52 13.21 -11.32 -1.25
CA LEU A 52 13.39 -10.10 -0.46
C LEU A 52 14.16 -9.02 -1.23
N ARG A 53 15.14 -9.39 -2.05
CA ARG A 53 15.84 -8.44 -2.95
C ARG A 53 14.92 -7.88 -4.03
N GLU A 54 14.08 -8.72 -4.63
CA GLU A 54 13.16 -8.28 -5.68
C GLU A 54 12.00 -7.43 -5.12
N PHE A 55 11.55 -7.69 -3.90
CA PHE A 55 10.47 -6.91 -3.27
C PHE A 55 10.84 -5.45 -2.99
N VAL A 56 12.13 -5.14 -2.92
CA VAL A 56 12.64 -3.78 -2.73
C VAL A 56 13.21 -3.17 -4.01
N ASN A 57 13.16 -3.89 -5.13
CA ASN A 57 13.63 -3.40 -6.42
C ASN A 57 12.64 -2.36 -6.99
N PRO A 58 13.01 -1.06 -7.10
CA PRO A 58 12.10 -0.02 -7.58
C PRO A 58 11.74 -0.17 -9.06
N LYS A 59 12.48 -0.99 -9.81
CA LYS A 59 12.19 -1.35 -11.21
C LYS A 59 11.60 -2.76 -11.33
N GLY A 60 11.33 -3.41 -10.20
CA GLY A 60 10.87 -4.79 -10.12
C GLY A 60 9.35 -4.94 -10.24
N ALA A 61 8.89 -6.17 -10.10
CA ALA A 61 7.48 -6.51 -10.32
C ALA A 61 6.54 -6.10 -9.17
N PHE A 62 7.09 -5.77 -7.99
CA PHE A 62 6.34 -5.66 -6.74
C PHE A 62 6.15 -4.22 -6.22
N ILE A 63 6.56 -3.22 -6.99
CA ILE A 63 6.37 -1.81 -6.68
C ILE A 63 5.70 -1.13 -7.88
N LYS A 64 4.50 -0.60 -7.67
CA LYS A 64 3.71 0.10 -8.69
C LYS A 64 3.06 1.34 -8.07
N GLY A 65 3.74 2.49 -8.19
CA GLY A 65 3.27 3.72 -7.56
C GLY A 65 3.21 3.59 -6.03
N ASP A 66 2.01 3.69 -5.46
CA ASP A 66 1.74 3.54 -4.02
C ASP A 66 1.37 2.11 -3.61
N LEU A 67 1.25 1.17 -4.56
CA LEU A 67 1.07 -0.25 -4.34
C LEU A 67 2.44 -0.94 -4.22
N TYR A 68 2.80 -1.37 -3.00
CA TYR A 68 4.11 -1.96 -2.71
C TYR A 68 4.05 -2.98 -1.57
N LEU A 69 5.02 -3.88 -1.53
CA LEU A 69 5.18 -4.85 -0.45
C LEU A 69 5.90 -4.26 0.76
N PHE A 70 5.50 -4.74 1.94
CA PHE A 70 6.25 -4.61 3.18
C PHE A 70 6.21 -5.94 3.93
N VAL A 71 7.37 -6.42 4.35
CA VAL A 71 7.57 -7.78 4.86
C VAL A 71 8.26 -7.75 6.21
N TYR A 72 7.76 -8.53 7.17
CA TYR A 72 8.37 -8.68 8.48
C TYR A 72 8.69 -10.14 8.80
N ASN A 73 9.60 -10.38 9.74
CA ASN A 73 9.75 -11.67 10.41
C ASN A 73 8.84 -11.78 11.65
N ALA A 74 8.86 -12.93 12.33
CA ALA A 74 8.05 -13.20 13.52
C ALA A 74 8.36 -12.31 14.73
N GLN A 75 9.50 -11.62 14.73
CA GLN A 75 9.91 -10.69 15.77
C GLN A 75 9.54 -9.23 15.43
N GLY A 76 8.87 -9.00 14.29
CA GLY A 76 8.51 -7.67 13.81
C GLY A 76 9.68 -6.88 13.22
N VAL A 77 10.77 -7.55 12.85
CA VAL A 77 11.88 -6.92 12.11
C VAL A 77 11.49 -6.80 10.64
N ALA A 78 11.63 -5.59 10.08
CA ALA A 78 11.36 -5.36 8.67
C ALA A 78 12.44 -6.04 7.80
N LEU A 79 11.99 -6.89 6.87
CA LEU A 79 12.85 -7.62 5.93
C LEU A 79 12.84 -7.00 4.53
N ALA A 80 11.72 -6.37 4.15
CA ALA A 80 11.58 -5.62 2.90
C ALA A 80 10.63 -4.44 3.12
N HIS A 81 11.02 -3.25 2.68
CA HIS A 81 10.19 -2.05 2.67
C HIS A 81 10.76 -1.06 1.64
N ILE A 82 9.90 -0.26 1.01
CA ILE A 82 10.33 0.82 0.09
C ILE A 82 11.11 1.96 0.77
N ASN A 83 11.15 1.95 2.11
CA ASN A 83 11.92 2.87 2.93
C ASN A 83 13.05 2.06 3.52
N ASP A 84 14.20 2.13 2.86
CA ASP A 84 15.42 1.38 3.21
C ASP A 84 15.82 1.57 4.67
N LYS A 85 15.58 2.75 5.25
CA LYS A 85 15.85 3.06 6.66
C LYS A 85 15.03 2.23 7.64
N MET A 86 13.98 1.54 7.21
CA MET A 86 13.21 0.62 8.05
C MET A 86 13.77 -0.80 8.06
N ILE A 87 14.45 -1.22 6.99
CA ILE A 87 14.95 -2.59 6.84
C ILE A 87 15.96 -2.91 7.95
N GLY A 88 15.81 -4.08 8.58
CA GLY A 88 16.64 -4.54 9.70
C GLY A 88 16.23 -3.99 11.07
N LYS A 89 15.28 -3.05 11.16
CA LYS A 89 14.80 -2.51 12.44
C LYS A 89 13.63 -3.32 12.97
N ASN A 90 13.56 -3.45 14.30
CA ASN A 90 12.37 -3.94 14.97
C ASN A 90 11.31 -2.85 15.00
N MET A 91 10.13 -3.16 14.46
CA MET A 91 9.04 -2.22 14.27
C MET A 91 7.82 -2.52 15.15
N LEU A 92 7.94 -3.42 16.15
CA LEU A 92 6.81 -3.86 16.99
C LEU A 92 6.09 -2.73 17.72
N ASP A 93 6.84 -1.73 18.17
CA ASP A 93 6.30 -0.59 18.92
C ASP A 93 6.00 0.62 18.03
N LEU A 94 6.10 0.47 16.71
CA LEU A 94 5.71 1.50 15.78
C LEU A 94 4.20 1.75 15.88
N ARG A 95 3.86 3.03 16.09
CA ARG A 95 2.49 3.51 16.16
C ARG A 95 2.16 4.40 14.96
N ASP A 96 0.94 4.29 14.47
CA ASP A 96 0.40 5.32 13.59
C ASP A 96 0.02 6.60 14.36
N ALA A 97 -0.50 7.60 13.65
CA ALA A 97 -0.91 8.88 14.22
C ALA A 97 -2.05 8.77 15.25
N ASP A 98 -2.79 7.66 15.28
CA ASP A 98 -3.87 7.40 16.24
C ASP A 98 -3.41 6.46 17.38
N GLY A 99 -2.11 6.16 17.45
CA GLY A 99 -1.51 5.33 18.50
C GLY A 99 -1.60 3.82 18.27
N LYS A 100 -2.10 3.37 17.11
CA LYS A 100 -2.27 1.94 16.80
C LYS A 100 -0.94 1.27 16.51
N LEU A 101 -0.70 0.12 17.15
CA LEU A 101 0.49 -0.71 16.94
C LEU A 101 0.35 -1.51 15.63
N VAL A 102 0.82 -0.90 14.53
CA VAL A 102 0.62 -1.42 13.16
C VAL A 102 1.24 -2.81 13.00
N ILE A 103 2.49 -2.98 13.42
CA ILE A 103 3.24 -4.22 13.15
C ILE A 103 2.82 -5.35 14.09
N LYS A 104 2.46 -5.06 15.34
CA LYS A 104 1.82 -6.06 16.21
C LYS A 104 0.52 -6.58 15.61
N THR A 105 -0.25 -5.72 14.93
CA THR A 105 -1.47 -6.14 14.22
C THR A 105 -1.13 -6.99 13.00
N VAL A 106 -0.10 -6.65 12.22
CA VAL A 106 0.41 -7.51 11.11
C VAL A 106 0.72 -8.91 11.62
N LEU A 107 1.49 -9.01 12.71
CA LEU A 107 1.87 -10.31 13.27
C LEU A 107 0.66 -11.08 13.83
N SER A 108 -0.27 -10.39 14.49
CA SER A 108 -1.51 -10.99 15.00
C SER A 108 -2.34 -11.59 13.85
N LEU A 109 -2.52 -10.86 12.75
CA LEU A 109 -3.23 -11.34 11.56
C LEU A 109 -2.54 -12.55 10.94
N GLY A 110 -1.22 -12.50 10.76
CA GLY A 110 -0.45 -13.64 10.23
C GLY A 110 -0.42 -14.86 11.14
N ASN A 111 -0.55 -14.68 12.47
CA ASN A 111 -0.58 -15.76 13.46
C ASN A 111 -1.98 -16.28 13.77
N SER A 112 -3.02 -15.63 13.24
CA SER A 112 -4.39 -16.11 13.35
C SER A 112 -4.58 -17.47 12.67
N LYS A 113 -5.70 -18.15 12.95
CA LYS A 113 -6.04 -19.44 12.33
C LYS A 113 -6.10 -19.39 10.80
N SER A 114 -6.50 -18.24 10.23
CA SER A 114 -6.53 -18.05 8.78
C SER A 114 -5.13 -17.81 8.19
N GLY A 115 -4.15 -17.42 9.01
CA GLY A 115 -2.81 -17.02 8.55
C GLY A 115 -2.78 -15.71 7.77
N LYS A 116 -3.90 -14.98 7.73
CA LYS A 116 -4.10 -13.79 6.91
C LYS A 116 -5.18 -12.87 7.45
N GLY A 117 -5.16 -11.61 7.03
CA GLY A 117 -6.29 -10.71 7.21
C GLY A 117 -6.00 -9.26 6.85
N TRP A 118 -7.00 -8.41 7.12
CA TRP A 118 -7.00 -7.00 6.76
C TRP A 118 -6.90 -6.10 7.99
N GLN A 119 -6.26 -4.95 7.83
CA GLN A 119 -6.29 -3.86 8.80
C GLN A 119 -6.30 -2.50 8.13
N THR A 120 -6.77 -1.49 8.86
CA THR A 120 -6.74 -0.08 8.45
C THR A 120 -5.96 0.74 9.49
N TYR A 121 -5.11 1.66 9.06
CA TYR A 121 -4.28 2.54 9.90
C TYR A 121 -3.85 3.79 9.12
N LYS A 122 -3.25 4.78 9.79
CA LYS A 122 -2.69 5.96 9.11
C LYS A 122 -1.22 5.74 8.74
N TRP A 123 -0.83 6.10 7.52
CA TRP A 123 0.54 5.91 7.04
C TRP A 123 0.95 6.99 6.04
N PRO A 124 2.24 7.38 5.98
CA PRO A 124 2.73 8.26 4.92
C PRO A 124 2.52 7.63 3.54
N ASN A 125 1.86 8.34 2.64
CA ASN A 125 1.74 7.94 1.24
C ASN A 125 3.04 8.29 0.51
N PRO A 126 3.72 7.32 -0.14
CA PRO A 126 5.00 7.57 -0.80
C PRO A 126 4.89 8.48 -2.03
N VAL A 127 3.69 8.62 -2.61
CA VAL A 127 3.43 9.46 -3.78
C VAL A 127 3.08 10.88 -3.35
N THR A 128 2.05 11.06 -2.52
CA THR A 128 1.59 12.40 -2.10
C THR A 128 2.42 13.03 -0.97
N LYS A 129 3.18 12.21 -0.23
CA LYS A 129 3.95 12.57 0.97
C LYS A 129 3.11 12.97 2.20
N GLU A 130 1.79 12.86 2.10
CA GLU A 130 0.87 13.12 3.21
C GLU A 130 0.59 11.86 4.02
N VAL A 131 0.17 12.04 5.27
CA VAL A 131 -0.34 10.94 6.09
C VAL A 131 -1.79 10.69 5.70
N SER A 132 -2.08 9.49 5.18
CA SER A 132 -3.42 9.11 4.71
C SER A 132 -3.85 7.79 5.34
N VAL A 133 -5.14 7.48 5.25
CA VAL A 133 -5.66 6.18 5.70
C VAL A 133 -5.24 5.11 4.70
N LYS A 134 -4.57 4.07 5.19
CA LYS A 134 -4.15 2.90 4.41
C LYS A 134 -4.94 1.68 4.87
N ARG A 135 -5.46 0.91 3.92
CA ARG A 135 -6.03 -0.42 4.17
C ARG A 135 -5.09 -1.47 3.59
N SER A 136 -4.61 -2.38 4.43
CA SER A 136 -3.64 -3.39 4.04
C SER A 136 -4.07 -4.81 4.34
N TYR A 137 -3.67 -5.73 3.47
CA TYR A 137 -3.77 -7.16 3.64
C TYR A 137 -2.41 -7.74 4.04
N THR A 138 -2.44 -8.72 4.94
CA THR A 138 -1.28 -9.49 5.35
C THR A 138 -1.57 -10.97 5.16
N GLU A 139 -0.58 -11.72 4.68
CA GLU A 139 -0.59 -13.19 4.64
C GLU A 139 0.76 -13.75 5.09
N ARG A 140 0.72 -14.80 5.92
CA ARG A 140 1.93 -15.45 6.46
C ARG A 140 2.34 -16.63 5.59
N TYR A 141 3.61 -16.66 5.20
CA TYR A 141 4.22 -17.78 4.47
C TYR A 141 5.66 -18.02 4.96
N GLU A 142 5.98 -19.23 5.43
CA GLU A 142 7.34 -19.62 5.89
C GLU A 142 8.03 -18.61 6.82
N GLY A 143 7.28 -18.09 7.80
CA GLY A 143 7.78 -17.11 8.78
C GLY A 143 7.94 -15.68 8.24
N LEU A 144 7.56 -15.43 6.98
CA LEU A 144 7.40 -14.10 6.40
C LEU A 144 5.96 -13.63 6.60
N TYR A 145 5.80 -12.37 7.00
CA TYR A 145 4.53 -11.68 7.11
C TYR A 145 4.44 -10.68 5.97
N ILE A 146 3.94 -11.14 4.83
CA ILE A 146 3.97 -10.42 3.57
C ILE A 146 2.71 -9.59 3.45
N SER A 147 2.86 -8.29 3.25
CA SER A 147 1.74 -7.36 3.28
C SER A 147 1.81 -6.35 2.14
N SER A 148 0.64 -5.87 1.72
CA SER A 148 0.47 -4.75 0.80
C SER A 148 -0.81 -4.00 1.14
N GLY A 149 -1.00 -2.79 0.64
CA GLY A 149 -2.21 -2.02 0.88
C GLY A 149 -2.38 -0.86 -0.08
N TYR A 150 -3.59 -0.31 -0.09
CA TYR A 150 -3.97 0.86 -0.86
C TYR A 150 -4.35 2.01 0.09
N TYR A 151 -4.20 3.24 -0.39
CA TYR A 151 -4.60 4.43 0.32
C TYR A 151 -6.04 4.81 -0.06
N LYS A 152 -6.79 5.32 0.93
CA LYS A 152 -8.14 5.86 0.77
C LYS A 152 -8.11 7.36 0.59
#